data_AF-A0A1H0KK74-F1
#
_entry.id   AF-A0A1H0KK74-F1
#
_cell.length_a   1.000
_cell.length_b   1.000
_cell.length_c   1.000
_cell.angle_alpha   90.00
_cell.angle_beta   90.00
_cell.angle_gamma   90.00
#
_symmetry.space_group_name_H-M   'P 1'
#
loop_
_entity.id
_entity.type
_entity.pdbx_description
1 polymer ?
#
loop_
_entity_poly.entity_id
_entity_poly.type
_entity_poly.pdbx_seq_one_letter_code
_entity_poly.pdbx_strand_id
1 'polypeptide(L)'
;MAKDEKSTFPGALRDHQDAVKAEAEKVGTKIDEAFGKLAKKMRERADKAKGKMGEARKPEKRAVLQRRFKLYADAATHLEERLPQRDGD
;
A
#
# COMPACT_ATOMS: atom_id res chain seq x y z
N MET A 1 3.42 26.15 54.89
CA MET A 1 4.65 26.11 54.09
C MET A 1 4.32 25.43 52.78
N ALA A 2 4.39 26.18 51.68
CA ALA A 2 4.18 25.67 50.33
C ALA A 2 5.42 24.87 49.89
N LYS A 3 5.22 23.70 49.27
CA LYS A 3 6.23 23.09 48.41
C LYS A 3 5.54 22.63 47.14
N ASP A 4 6.06 23.18 46.05
CA ASP A 4 5.49 23.26 44.73
C ASP A 4 5.18 21.91 44.10
N GLU A 5 3.92 21.74 43.75
CA GLU A 5 3.38 20.66 42.95
C GLU A 5 3.47 21.05 41.47
N LYS A 6 4.68 21.28 40.95
CA LYS A 6 4.92 21.52 39.52
C LYS A 6 6.30 21.02 39.10
N SER A 7 6.38 19.75 38.69
CA SER A 7 7.37 19.34 37.69
C SER A 7 6.96 18.01 37.05
N THR A 8 5.91 18.03 36.22
CA THR A 8 5.78 17.03 35.16
C THR A 8 6.75 17.46 34.06
N PHE A 9 7.93 16.87 34.08
CA PHE A 9 9.04 17.18 33.18
C PHE A 9 8.60 17.10 31.70
N PRO A 10 8.94 18.10 30.86
CA PRO A 10 8.64 18.07 29.42
C PRO A 10 9.31 16.91 28.67
N GLY A 11 10.31 16.25 29.27
CA GLY A 11 10.97 15.06 28.71
C GLY A 11 10.05 13.85 28.56
N ALA A 12 9.19 13.57 29.53
CA ALA A 12 8.27 12.42 29.46
C ALA A 12 7.22 12.57 28.34
N LEU A 13 6.76 13.80 28.08
CA LEU A 13 5.87 14.10 26.96
C LEU A 13 6.58 13.94 25.61
N ARG A 14 7.87 14.27 25.54
CA ARG A 14 8.69 14.11 24.33
C ARG A 14 8.96 12.63 24.03
N ASP A 15 9.29 11.84 25.05
CA ASP A 15 9.48 10.38 24.92
C ASP A 15 8.19 9.69 24.45
N HIS A 16 7.02 10.13 24.94
CA HIS A 16 5.73 9.66 24.45
C HIS A 16 5.45 10.06 23.00
N GLN A 17 5.76 11.29 22.60
CA GLN A 17 5.58 11.74 21.21
C GLN A 17 6.47 10.95 20.24
N ASP A 18 7.72 10.70 20.62
CA ASP A 18 8.66 9.96 19.78
C ASP A 18 8.28 8.47 19.69
N ALA A 19 7.76 7.87 20.78
CA ALA A 19 7.19 6.52 20.75
C ALA A 19 5.96 6.42 19.83
N VAL A 20 5.06 7.41 19.86
CA VAL A 20 3.88 7.46 18.99
C VAL A 20 4.28 7.59 17.52
N LYS A 21 5.28 8.41 17.20
CA LYS A 21 5.81 8.53 15.84
C LYS A 21 6.40 7.20 15.36
N ALA A 22 7.21 6.54 16.18
CA ALA A 22 7.81 5.25 15.83
C ALA A 22 6.76 4.16 15.56
N GLU A 23 5.71 4.09 16.37
CA GLU A 23 4.62 3.14 16.12
C GLU A 23 3.79 3.54 14.89
N ALA A 24 3.56 4.83 14.65
CA ALA A 24 2.89 5.30 13.44
C ALA A 24 3.68 4.94 12.17
N GLU A 25 5.00 5.12 12.16
CA GLU A 25 5.88 4.72 11.05
C GLU A 25 5.88 3.21 10.82
N LYS A 26 5.92 2.43 11.90
CA LYS A 26 5.87 0.96 11.84
C LYS A 26 4.54 0.45 11.31
N VAL A 27 3.43 1.05 11.72
CA VAL A 27 2.09 0.72 11.19
C VAL A 27 1.99 1.15 9.73
N GLY A 28 2.45 2.36 9.38
CA GLY A 28 2.51 2.86 8.00
C GLY A 28 3.28 1.91 7.09
N THR A 29 4.47 1.47 7.51
CA THR A 29 5.31 0.52 6.76
C THR A 29 4.57 -0.80 6.51
N LYS A 30 3.87 -1.34 7.52
CA LYS A 30 3.07 -2.58 7.35
C LYS A 30 1.90 -2.40 6.39
N ILE A 31 1.28 -1.23 6.41
CA ILE A 31 0.21 -0.88 5.47
C ILE A 31 0.78 -0.85 4.05
N ASP A 32 1.86 -0.11 3.84
CA ASP A 32 2.53 -0.01 2.54
C ASP A 32 2.94 -1.39 2.00
N GLU A 33 3.53 -2.25 2.83
CA GLU A 33 3.85 -3.62 2.43
C GLU A 33 2.62 -4.43 2.00
N ALA A 34 1.50 -4.28 2.70
CA ALA A 34 0.27 -4.98 2.37
C ALA A 34 -0.31 -4.49 1.03
N PHE A 35 -0.31 -3.17 0.80
CA PHE A 35 -0.71 -2.57 -0.46
C PHE A 35 0.20 -3.03 -1.61
N GLY A 36 1.53 -3.05 -1.41
CA GLY A 36 2.49 -3.52 -2.40
C GLY A 36 2.31 -5.00 -2.76
N LYS A 37 2.09 -5.87 -1.77
CA LYS A 37 1.79 -7.30 -2.00
C LYS A 37 0.50 -7.47 -2.80
N LEU A 38 -0.53 -6.68 -2.49
CA LEU A 38 -1.81 -6.75 -3.19
C LEU A 38 -1.70 -6.24 -4.64
N ALA A 39 -1.01 -5.12 -4.85
CA ALA A 39 -0.75 -4.57 -6.18
C ALA A 39 -0.01 -5.55 -7.08
N LYS A 40 1.07 -6.16 -6.56
CA LYS A 40 1.82 -7.22 -7.27
C LYS A 40 0.91 -8.36 -7.70
N LYS A 41 0.04 -8.85 -6.81
CA LYS A 41 -0.91 -9.93 -7.10
C LYS A 41 -1.92 -9.52 -8.18
N MET A 42 -2.33 -8.26 -8.22
CA MET A 42 -3.22 -7.74 -9.27
C MET A 42 -2.49 -7.65 -10.62
N ARG A 43 -1.23 -7.20 -10.65
CA ARG A 43 -0.39 -7.24 -11.87
C ARG A 43 -0.24 -8.66 -12.41
N GLU A 44 0.12 -9.62 -11.57
CA GLU A 44 0.25 -11.03 -11.98
C GLU A 44 -1.06 -11.58 -12.59
N ARG A 45 -2.22 -11.18 -12.06
CA ARG A 45 -3.53 -11.57 -12.62
C ARG A 45 -3.81 -10.88 -13.95
N ALA A 46 -3.43 -9.61 -14.08
CA ALA A 46 -3.52 -8.88 -15.34
C ALA A 46 -2.66 -9.57 -16.41
N ASP A 47 -1.38 -9.82 -16.12
CA ASP A 47 -0.45 -10.48 -17.04
C ASP A 47 -0.94 -11.86 -17.46
N LYS A 48 -1.49 -12.64 -16.52
CA LYS A 48 -2.10 -13.94 -16.83
C LYS A 48 -3.30 -13.80 -17.77
N ALA A 49 -4.14 -12.77 -17.60
CA ALA A 49 -5.25 -12.51 -18.50
C ALA A 49 -4.75 -12.09 -19.89
N LYS A 50 -3.72 -11.25 -19.94
CA LYS A 50 -3.06 -10.79 -21.18
C LYS A 50 -2.42 -11.95 -21.94
N GLY A 51 -1.70 -12.85 -21.27
CA GLY A 51 -1.13 -14.05 -21.88
C GLY A 51 -2.21 -14.93 -22.52
N LYS A 52 -3.31 -15.18 -21.79
CA LYS A 52 -4.45 -15.94 -22.31
C LYS A 52 -5.16 -15.26 -23.47
N MET A 53 -5.13 -13.93 -23.59
CA MET A 53 -5.70 -13.23 -24.75
C MET A 53 -4.95 -13.58 -26.04
N GLY A 54 -3.63 -13.71 -25.98
CA GLY A 54 -2.80 -14.08 -27.13
C GLY A 54 -3.12 -15.48 -27.66
N GLU A 55 -3.47 -16.40 -26.76
CA GLU A 55 -3.86 -17.78 -27.09
C GLU A 55 -5.34 -17.90 -27.54
N ALA A 56 -6.18 -16.92 -27.22
CA ALA A 56 -7.61 -16.97 -27.49
C ALA A 56 -7.93 -16.71 -28.97
N ARG A 57 -8.41 -17.77 -29.65
CA ARG A 57 -8.87 -17.73 -31.06
C ARG A 57 -10.27 -17.13 -31.23
N LYS A 58 -11.14 -17.25 -30.23
CA LYS A 58 -12.52 -16.76 -30.29
C LYS A 58 -12.59 -15.29 -29.83
N PRO A 59 -13.26 -14.41 -30.60
CA PRO A 59 -13.32 -12.98 -30.27
C PRO A 59 -14.07 -12.71 -28.96
N GLU A 60 -15.12 -13.47 -28.63
CA GLU A 60 -15.87 -13.25 -27.38
C GLU A 60 -15.00 -13.59 -26.15
N LYS A 61 -14.22 -14.68 -26.24
CA LYS A 61 -13.27 -15.05 -25.19
C LYS A 61 -12.17 -14.01 -25.03
N ARG A 62 -11.68 -13.44 -26.13
CA ARG A 62 -10.69 -12.36 -26.11
C ARG A 62 -11.24 -11.11 -25.43
N ALA A 63 -12.48 -10.72 -25.73
CA ALA A 63 -13.14 -9.57 -25.11
C ALA A 63 -13.30 -9.73 -23.58
N VAL A 64 -13.70 -10.92 -23.12
CA VAL A 64 -13.79 -11.21 -21.68
C VAL A 64 -12.43 -11.11 -21.00
N LEU A 65 -11.39 -11.69 -21.61
CA LEU A 65 -10.03 -11.63 -21.07
C LEU A 65 -9.47 -10.20 -21.07
N GLN A 66 -9.78 -9.40 -22.09
CA GLN A 66 -9.41 -7.99 -22.16
C GLN A 66 -10.04 -7.17 -21.02
N ARG A 67 -11.33 -7.39 -20.74
CA ARG A 67 -12.00 -6.73 -19.62
C ARG A 67 -11.38 -7.13 -18.28
N ARG A 68 -11.02 -8.41 -18.10
CA ARG A 68 -10.34 -8.89 -16.88
C ARG A 68 -8.94 -8.31 -16.75
N PHE A 69 -8.17 -8.25 -17.84
CA PHE A 69 -6.86 -7.62 -17.86
C PHE A 69 -6.97 -6.17 -17.38
N LYS A 70 -7.85 -5.38 -18.00
CA LYS A 70 -8.06 -3.97 -17.63
C LYS A 70 -8.47 -3.82 -16.17
N LEU A 71 -9.44 -4.60 -15.70
CA LEU A 71 -9.89 -4.54 -14.31
C LEU A 71 -8.75 -4.79 -13.31
N TYR A 72 -7.89 -5.79 -13.57
CA TYR A 72 -6.78 -6.09 -12.67
C TYR A 72 -5.63 -5.09 -12.80
N ALA A 73 -5.37 -4.56 -14.00
CA ALA A 73 -4.36 -3.53 -14.22
C ALA A 73 -4.76 -2.22 -13.51
N ASP A 74 -5.99 -1.75 -13.72
CA ASP A 74 -6.52 -0.54 -13.07
C ASP A 74 -6.50 -0.69 -11.53
N ALA A 75 -6.86 -1.87 -11.01
CA ALA A 75 -6.79 -2.15 -9.58
C ALA A 75 -5.35 -2.16 -9.05
N ALA A 76 -4.38 -2.67 -9.81
CA ALA A 76 -2.96 -2.63 -9.42
C ALA A 76 -2.46 -1.19 -9.34
N THR A 77 -2.76 -0.38 -10.38
CA THR A 77 -2.36 1.03 -10.44
C THR A 77 -2.93 1.81 -9.26
N HIS A 78 -4.22 1.69 -8.96
CA HIS A 78 -4.81 2.38 -7.81
C HIS A 78 -4.21 1.97 -6.45
N LEU A 79 -3.72 0.73 -6.32
CA LEU A 79 -3.02 0.28 -5.10
C LEU A 79 -1.60 0.82 -5.02
N GLU A 80 -0.92 0.97 -6.17
CA GLU A 80 0.43 1.53 -6.27
C GLU A 80 0.46 3.04 -6.06
N GLU A 81 -0.56 3.76 -6.55
CA GLU A 81 -0.71 5.21 -6.33
C GLU A 81 -0.87 5.57 -4.84
N ARG A 82 -1.31 4.61 -4.01
CA ARG A 82 -1.42 4.79 -2.56
C ARG A 82 -0.11 4.52 -1.83
N LEU A 83 0.83 3.84 -2.45
CA LEU A 83 2.15 3.70 -1.88
C LEU A 83 2.84 5.07 -1.95
N PRO A 84 3.58 5.47 -0.92
CA PRO A 84 4.41 6.65 -1.03
C PRO A 84 5.26 6.53 -2.31
N GLN A 85 5.33 7.61 -3.10
CA GLN A 85 6.31 7.72 -4.18
C GLN A 85 7.69 7.62 -3.54
N ARG A 86 8.17 6.39 -3.40
CA ARG A 86 9.58 6.12 -3.20
C ARG A 86 10.19 6.30 -4.57
N ASP A 87 10.28 7.55 -5.01
CA ASP A 87 11.19 7.93 -6.08
C ASP A 87 12.54 7.37 -5.66
N GLY A 88 13.10 6.51 -6.51
CA GLY A 88 14.33 5.80 -6.22
C GLY A 88 15.47 6.79 -5.96
N ASP A 89 16.16 6.59 -4.83
CA ASP A 89 17.59 6.89 -4.73
C ASP A 89 18.38 5.95 -5.66
#